data_AF-A0A0M8ZTB6-F1
#
_entry.id   AF-A0A0M8ZTB6-F1
#
_cell.length_a   1.000
_cell.length_b   1.000
_cell.length_c   1.000
_cell.angle_alpha   90.00
_cell.angle_beta   90.00
_cell.angle_gamma   90.00
#
_symmetry.space_group_name_H-M   'P 1'
#
loop_
_entity.id
_entity.type
_entity.pdbx_description
1 polymer ?
#
loop_
_entity_poly.entity_id
_entity_poly.type
_entity_poly.pdbx_seq_one_letter_code
_entity_poly.pdbx_strand_id
1 'polypeptide(L)'
;MCVLVQYVVVRGDLLKKMGWPIGAIVAQACHACTAVTHLFYNDNYTQAYLANLDVMHKVILEVPDETSLNNLRLTLTNVNIDHKLWIEQPENIPTCLATKPYPKDKDHVSLGEQGETSDEGDGGGGFGGCSGDGIGSSCGSCW
;
A
#
# COMPACT_ATOMS: atom_id res chain seq x y z
N MET A 1 15.25 -13.56 15.39
CA MET A 1 15.54 -12.53 14.38
C MET A 1 14.29 -11.67 14.28
N CYS A 2 14.41 -10.34 14.35
CA CYS A 2 13.23 -9.49 14.23
C CYS A 2 12.90 -9.31 12.74
N VAL A 3 11.66 -9.56 12.35
CA VAL A 3 11.20 -9.45 10.97
C VAL A 3 10.91 -7.98 10.67
N LEU A 4 11.50 -7.45 9.59
CA LEU A 4 11.22 -6.10 9.11
C LEU A 4 10.04 -6.12 8.15
N VAL A 5 9.12 -5.17 8.34
CA VAL A 5 7.89 -5.06 7.56
C VAL A 5 7.75 -3.64 7.03
N GLN A 6 7.40 -3.50 5.76
CA GLN A 6 6.93 -2.24 5.20
C GLN A 6 5.40 -2.28 5.09
N TYR A 7 4.73 -1.33 5.74
CA TYR A 7 3.29 -1.17 5.60
C TYR A 7 2.99 -0.23 4.42
N VAL A 8 2.01 -0.61 3.62
CA VAL A 8 1.49 0.21 2.52
C VAL A 8 -0.02 0.30 2.69
N VAL A 9 -0.52 1.52 2.75
CA VAL A 9 -1.93 1.81 2.97
C VAL A 9 -2.49 2.46 1.71
N VAL A 10 -3.50 1.84 1.11
CA VAL A 10 -4.16 2.31 -0.11
C VAL A 10 -5.56 2.81 0.19
N ARG A 11 -6.03 3.79 -0.58
CA ARG A 11 -7.40 4.27 -0.52
C ARG A 11 -8.37 3.34 -1.25
N GLY A 12 -9.35 2.81 -0.53
CA GLY A 12 -10.37 1.92 -1.08
C GLY A 12 -11.40 2.62 -1.97
N ASP A 13 -11.71 3.90 -1.69
CA ASP A 13 -12.66 4.69 -2.48
C ASP A 13 -12.20 4.94 -3.92
N LEU A 14 -10.90 4.98 -4.18
CA LEU A 14 -10.35 5.14 -5.53
C LEU A 14 -10.88 4.04 -6.46
N LEU A 15 -10.81 2.78 -6.01
CA LEU A 15 -11.32 1.63 -6.76
C LEU A 15 -12.86 1.57 -6.69
N LYS A 16 -13.44 1.61 -5.49
CA LYS A 16 -14.85 1.27 -5.24
C LYS A 16 -15.83 2.38 -5.65
N LYS A 17 -15.41 3.65 -5.60
CA LYS A 17 -16.28 4.82 -5.83
C LYS A 17 -15.82 5.67 -7.01
N MET A 18 -14.52 5.84 -7.19
CA MET A 18 -13.95 6.71 -8.24
C MET A 18 -13.60 5.94 -9.52
N GLY A 19 -13.74 4.61 -9.53
CA GLY A 19 -13.60 3.77 -10.71
C GLY A 19 -12.16 3.65 -11.24
N TRP A 20 -11.16 3.87 -10.39
CA TRP A 20 -9.76 3.71 -10.78
C TRP A 20 -9.48 2.25 -11.13
N PRO A 21 -8.76 1.98 -12.23
CA PRO A 21 -8.38 0.61 -12.56
C PRO A 21 -7.41 0.08 -11.51
N ILE A 22 -7.48 -1.22 -11.21
CA ILE A 22 -6.58 -1.89 -10.23
C ILE A 22 -5.11 -1.60 -10.56
N GLY A 23 -4.75 -1.60 -11.85
CA GLY A 23 -3.40 -1.26 -12.30
C GLY A 23 -2.92 0.12 -11.85
N ALA A 24 -3.81 1.13 -11.85
CA ALA A 24 -3.46 2.45 -11.34
C ALA A 24 -3.21 2.39 -9.82
N ILE A 25 -4.07 1.74 -9.04
CA ILE A 25 -3.88 1.59 -7.58
C ILE A 25 -2.53 0.91 -7.25
N VAL A 26 -2.18 -0.14 -8.01
CA VAL A 26 -0.89 -0.82 -7.87
C VAL A 26 0.27 0.11 -8.21
N ALA A 27 0.18 0.89 -9.28
CA ALA A 27 1.20 1.86 -9.65
C ALA A 27 1.44 2.87 -8.52
N GLN A 28 0.37 3.43 -7.94
CA GLN A 28 0.45 4.36 -6.81
C GLN A 28 1.20 3.75 -5.62
N ALA A 29 0.85 2.52 -5.23
CA ALA A 29 1.53 1.81 -4.15
C ALA A 29 3.03 1.59 -4.45
N CYS A 30 3.38 1.23 -5.68
CA CYS A 30 4.77 1.09 -6.12
C CYS A 30 5.55 2.42 -6.04
N HIS A 31 4.94 3.52 -6.45
CA HIS A 31 5.54 4.85 -6.34
C HIS A 31 5.79 5.23 -4.87
N ALA A 32 4.82 5.02 -3.99
CA ALA A 32 4.97 5.27 -2.56
C ALA A 32 6.11 4.45 -1.95
N CYS A 33 6.17 3.15 -2.25
CA CYS A 33 7.23 2.24 -1.79
C CYS A 33 8.62 2.68 -2.26
N THR A 34 8.74 3.05 -3.54
CA THR A 34 10.01 3.49 -4.12
C THR A 34 10.45 4.82 -3.51
N ALA A 35 9.52 5.76 -3.37
CA ALA A 35 9.79 7.07 -2.80
C ALA A 35 10.22 6.98 -1.33
N VAL A 36 9.52 6.21 -0.49
CA VAL A 36 9.90 6.06 0.92
C VAL A 36 11.24 5.34 1.07
N THR A 37 11.52 4.35 0.23
CA THR A 37 12.81 3.64 0.21
C THR A 37 13.94 4.60 -0.14
N HIS A 38 13.74 5.47 -1.12
CA HIS A 38 14.74 6.48 -1.49
C HIS A 38 14.96 7.52 -0.39
N LEU A 39 13.88 8.05 0.19
CA LEU A 39 13.94 9.07 1.25
C LEU A 39 14.69 8.58 2.49
N PHE A 40 14.46 7.33 2.87
CA PHE A 40 15.05 6.71 4.06
C PHE A 40 16.11 5.66 3.70
N TYR A 41 16.77 5.82 2.56
CA TYR A 41 17.72 4.83 2.04
C TYR A 41 18.82 4.53 3.06
N ASN A 42 19.39 5.55 3.70
CA ASN A 42 20.48 5.40 4.66
C ASN A 42 20.05 4.98 6.08
N ASP A 43 18.75 4.76 6.33
CA ASP A 43 18.28 4.27 7.63
C ASP A 43 18.69 2.81 7.86
N ASN A 44 19.04 2.47 9.10
CA ASN A 44 19.51 1.13 9.45
C ASN A 44 18.48 0.03 9.15
N TYR A 45 17.19 0.29 9.38
CA TYR A 45 16.16 -0.70 9.08
C TYR A 45 15.90 -0.80 7.58
N THR A 46 15.92 0.32 6.84
CA THR A 46 15.84 0.28 5.38
C THR A 46 17.00 -0.51 4.77
N GLN A 47 18.24 -0.26 5.21
CA GLN A 47 19.42 -1.00 4.75
C GLN A 47 19.31 -2.49 5.06
N ALA A 48 18.92 -2.86 6.28
CA ALA A 48 18.72 -4.25 6.66
C ALA A 48 17.60 -4.93 5.85
N TYR A 49 16.52 -4.20 5.55
CA TYR A 49 15.42 -4.69 4.72
C TYR A 49 15.86 -4.92 3.27
N LEU A 50 16.74 -4.08 2.72
CA LEU A 50 17.28 -4.20 1.36
C LEU A 50 18.46 -5.18 1.24
N ALA A 51 19.09 -5.57 2.34
CA ALA A 51 20.25 -6.48 2.35
C ALA A 51 19.90 -7.91 1.90
N ASN A 52 18.64 -8.32 2.01
CA ASN A 52 18.15 -9.60 1.53
C ASN A 52 16.80 -9.43 0.81
N LEU A 53 16.87 -9.21 -0.50
CA LEU A 53 15.71 -8.87 -1.33
C LEU A 53 14.69 -10.02 -1.43
N ASP A 54 15.12 -11.27 -1.23
CA ASP A 54 14.26 -12.46 -1.36
C ASP A 54 13.33 -12.66 -0.15
N VAL A 55 13.55 -11.93 0.96
CA VAL A 55 12.75 -12.04 2.19
C VAL A 55 12.02 -10.75 2.58
N MET A 56 11.98 -9.78 1.66
CA MET A 56 11.27 -8.52 1.85
C MET A 56 9.77 -8.77 2.11
N HIS A 57 9.26 -8.26 3.23
CA HIS A 57 7.85 -8.39 3.58
C HIS A 57 7.12 -7.06 3.54
N LYS A 58 6.02 -7.01 2.77
CA LYS A 58 5.11 -5.88 2.70
C LYS A 58 3.72 -6.29 3.18
N VAL A 59 3.11 -5.47 4.01
CA VAL A 59 1.71 -5.62 4.43
C VAL A 59 0.90 -4.51 3.79
N ILE A 60 -0.11 -4.90 3.01
CA ILE A 60 -0.99 -3.97 2.31
C ILE A 60 -2.28 -3.84 3.11
N LEU A 61 -2.68 -2.61 3.41
CA LEU A 61 -3.86 -2.26 4.20
C LEU A 61 -4.73 -1.28 3.41
N GLU A 62 -6.01 -1.22 3.74
CA GLU A 62 -6.97 -0.30 3.12
C GLU A 62 -7.45 0.74 4.14
N VAL A 63 -7.59 1.99 3.71
CA VAL A 63 -8.41 3.02 4.38
C VAL A 63 -9.58 3.42 3.49
N PRO A 64 -10.74 3.78 4.07
CA PRO A 64 -11.95 3.97 3.28
C PRO A 64 -11.92 5.21 2.37
N ASP A 65 -11.20 6.27 2.74
CA ASP A 65 -11.19 7.55 2.04
C ASP A 65 -9.96 8.42 2.34
N GLU A 66 -9.90 9.59 1.69
CA GLU A 66 -8.84 10.59 1.84
C GLU A 66 -8.71 11.13 3.27
N THR A 67 -9.83 11.37 3.95
CA THR A 67 -9.84 11.90 5.32
C THR A 67 -9.17 10.89 6.26
N SER A 68 -9.52 9.62 6.13
CA SER A 68 -8.94 8.53 6.90
C SER A 68 -7.43 8.38 6.63
N LEU A 69 -7.01 8.49 5.36
CA LEU A 69 -5.59 8.45 4.99
C LEU A 69 -4.80 9.62 5.62
N ASN A 70 -5.35 10.83 5.61
CA ASN A 70 -4.70 12.00 6.21
C ASN A 70 -4.65 11.92 7.73
N ASN A 71 -5.70 11.43 8.38
CA ASN A 71 -5.72 11.19 9.82
C ASN A 71 -4.65 10.17 10.23
N LEU A 72 -4.51 9.10 9.44
CA LEU A 72 -3.45 8.12 9.62
C LEU A 72 -2.06 8.77 9.50
N ARG A 73 -1.83 9.54 8.42
CA ARG A 73 -0.58 10.29 8.21
C ARG A 73 -0.22 11.13 9.44
N LEU A 74 -1.18 11.91 9.96
CA LEU A 74 -0.97 12.75 11.15
C LEU A 74 -0.63 11.92 12.39
N THR A 75 -1.32 10.79 12.58
CA THR A 75 -1.03 9.87 13.68
C THR A 75 0.41 9.35 13.59
N LEU A 76 0.84 8.89 12.42
CA LEU A 76 2.21 8.42 12.18
C LEU A 76 3.25 9.52 12.42
N THR A 77 2.99 10.75 11.95
CA THR A 77 3.86 11.90 12.23
C THR A 77 3.98 12.14 13.73
N ASN A 78 2.87 12.10 14.48
CA ASN A 78 2.87 12.37 15.93
C ASN A 78 3.65 11.32 16.72
N VAL A 79 3.67 10.07 16.27
CA VAL A 79 4.45 8.99 16.90
C VAL A 79 5.86 8.82 16.30
N ASN A 80 6.29 9.75 15.45
CA ASN A 80 7.59 9.73 14.77
C ASN A 80 7.86 8.45 13.95
N ILE A 81 6.83 7.96 13.26
CA ILE A 81 6.98 6.91 12.26
C ILE A 81 7.19 7.56 10.90
N ASP A 82 8.35 7.30 10.32
CA ASP A 82 8.77 7.75 9.01
C ASP A 82 7.96 7.08 7.92
N HIS A 83 7.33 7.91 7.09
CA HIS A 83 6.43 7.46 6.03
C HIS A 83 6.42 8.46 4.88
N LYS A 84 5.87 8.02 3.75
CA LYS A 84 5.63 8.83 2.56
C LYS A 84 4.16 8.75 2.17
N LEU A 85 3.48 9.88 2.20
CA LEU A 85 2.21 10.07 1.49
C LEU A 85 2.52 10.30 0.00
N TRP A 86 1.94 9.47 -0.86
CA TRP A 86 1.99 9.65 -2.30
C TRP A 86 0.76 10.43 -2.77
N ILE A 87 1.02 11.41 -3.63
CA ILE A 87 0.02 12.34 -4.15
C ILE A 87 0.15 12.30 -5.66
N GLU A 88 -0.93 11.87 -6.32
CA GLU A 88 -0.99 11.78 -7.77
C GLU A 88 -1.05 13.17 -8.40
N GLN A 89 -0.34 13.34 -9.51
CA GLN A 89 -0.33 14.56 -10.32
C GLN A 89 -0.96 14.29 -11.69
N PRO A 90 -1.54 15.31 -12.35
CA PRO A 90 -1.64 16.71 -11.94
C PRO A 90 -2.81 17.05 -11.00
N GLU A 91 -3.70 16.09 -10.69
CA GLU A 91 -4.92 16.34 -9.92
C GLU A 91 -4.67 16.60 -8.43
N ASN A 92 -3.45 16.34 -7.96
CA ASN A 92 -3.00 16.54 -6.57
C ASN A 92 -3.83 15.74 -5.55
N ILE A 93 -4.12 14.46 -5.87
CA ILE A 93 -4.95 13.57 -5.05
C ILE A 93 -4.06 12.67 -4.19
N PRO A 94 -4.20 12.63 -2.85
CA PRO A 94 -3.51 11.66 -2.01
C PRO A 94 -4.04 10.25 -2.28
N THR A 95 -3.21 9.31 -2.73
CA THR A 95 -3.69 7.98 -3.17
C THR A 95 -3.30 6.86 -2.22
N CYS A 96 -2.09 6.90 -1.68
CA CYS A 96 -1.57 5.87 -0.79
C CYS A 96 -0.47 6.42 0.12
N LEU A 97 -0.13 5.64 1.15
CA LEU A 97 0.91 5.93 2.11
C LEU A 97 1.78 4.69 2.32
N ALA A 98 3.10 4.84 2.34
CA ALA A 98 4.01 3.75 2.67
C ALA A 98 4.92 4.16 3.84
N THR A 99 5.13 3.28 4.80
CA THR A 99 6.12 3.48 5.87
C THR A 99 7.51 3.09 5.38
N LYS A 100 8.57 3.58 6.03
CA LYS A 100 9.85 2.85 5.91
C LYS A 100 9.72 1.47 6.58
N PRO A 101 10.61 0.51 6.28
CA PRO A 101 10.61 -0.77 6.96
C PRO A 101 10.87 -0.60 8.46
N TYR A 102 10.11 -1.33 9.27
CA TYR A 102 10.28 -1.33 10.71
C TYR A 102 10.16 -2.74 11.32
N PRO A 103 10.76 -2.98 12.50
CA PRO A 103 10.61 -4.23 13.25
C PRO A 103 9.16 -4.49 13.65
N LYS A 104 8.58 -5.64 13.23
CA LYS A 104 7.19 -6.02 13.52
C LYS A 104 6.81 -5.92 15.00
N ASP A 105 7.75 -6.20 15.91
CA ASP A 105 7.51 -6.19 17.36
C ASP A 105 7.52 -4.78 17.97
N LYS A 106 8.01 -3.76 17.25
CA LYS A 106 8.07 -2.37 17.71
C LYS A 106 6.95 -1.52 17.15
N ASP A 107 6.33 -1.95 16.05
CA ASP A 107 5.22 -1.26 15.41
C ASP A 107 3.88 -1.72 16.00
N HIS A 108 3.66 -1.50 17.29
CA HIS A 108 2.30 -1.53 17.86
C HIS A 108 1.53 -0.26 17.50
N VAL A 109 1.66 0.23 16.27
CA VAL A 109 0.59 1.04 15.67
C VAL A 109 -0.38 0.01 15.12
N SER A 110 -1.55 -0.04 15.74
CA SER A 110 -2.70 -0.86 15.34
C SER A 110 -3.21 -0.46 13.96
N LEU A 111 -2.39 -0.64 12.93
CA LEU A 111 -2.75 -0.44 11.52
C LEU A 111 -3.61 -1.61 11.01
N GLY A 112 -3.73 -2.71 11.76
CA GLY A 112 -4.31 -3.98 11.30
C GLY A 112 -5.46 -4.59 12.11
N GLU A 113 -6.09 -3.89 13.07
CA GLU A 113 -7.17 -4.47 13.90
C GLU A 113 -8.60 -4.04 13.52
N GLN A 114 -8.87 -3.63 12.28
CA GLN A 114 -10.24 -3.39 11.83
C GLN A 114 -10.56 -4.17 10.56
N GLY A 115 -11.26 -5.30 10.72
CA GLY A 115 -12.06 -5.88 9.63
C GLY A 115 -11.93 -7.40 9.38
N GLU A 116 -12.02 -8.26 10.40
CA GLU A 116 -12.52 -9.62 10.20
C GLU A 116 -14.02 -9.64 10.54
N THR A 117 -14.87 -9.41 9.54
CA THR A 117 -16.26 -9.88 9.58
C THR A 117 -16.31 -11.21 8.86
N SER A 118 -16.41 -12.28 9.64
CA SER A 118 -16.77 -13.61 9.16
C SER A 118 -18.22 -13.59 8.65
N ASP A 119 -18.39 -13.81 7.35
CA ASP A 119 -19.65 -14.31 6.81
C ASP A 119 -19.33 -15.52 5.91
N GLU A 120 -19.89 -16.67 6.28
CA GLU A 120 -19.93 -17.90 5.51
C GLU A 120 -20.87 -17.75 4.30
N GLY A 121 -20.50 -18.33 3.16
CA GLY A 121 -21.35 -18.33 1.97
C GLY A 121 -20.79 -19.11 0.78
N ASP A 122 -21.21 -20.37 0.72
CA ASP A 122 -21.10 -21.40 -0.32
C ASP A 122 -21.25 -20.94 -1.79
N GLY A 123 -20.61 -21.66 -2.72
CA GLY A 123 -20.89 -21.53 -4.17
C GLY A 123 -19.71 -21.85 -5.10
N GLY A 124 -19.55 -23.13 -5.46
CA GLY A 124 -18.62 -23.56 -6.51
C GLY A 124 -19.02 -23.08 -7.92
N GLY A 125 -18.01 -22.83 -8.78
CA GLY A 125 -18.25 -22.51 -10.19
C GLY A 125 -16.97 -22.30 -11.03
N GLY A 126 -16.59 -23.35 -11.77
CA GLY A 126 -15.98 -23.33 -13.11
C GLY A 126 -14.77 -22.40 -13.41
N PHE A 127 -13.58 -23.02 -13.54
CA PHE A 127 -12.48 -22.44 -14.32
C PHE A 127 -12.82 -22.45 -15.82
N GLY A 128 -13.25 -21.32 -16.35
CA GLY A 128 -13.30 -21.04 -17.78
C GLY A 128 -12.03 -20.31 -18.21
N GLY A 129 -11.24 -20.93 -19.09
CA GLY A 129 -10.04 -20.32 -19.67
C GLY A 129 -10.40 -19.21 -20.65
N CYS A 130 -9.70 -18.07 -20.55
CA CYS A 130 -9.64 -17.06 -21.61
C CYS A 130 -8.27 -17.11 -22.26
N SER A 131 -8.25 -17.60 -23.50
CA SER A 131 -7.15 -17.47 -24.44
C SER A 131 -7.17 -16.08 -25.06
N GLY A 132 -6.00 -15.43 -25.11
CA GLY A 132 -5.65 -14.38 -26.08
C GLY A 132 -6.34 -13.01 -25.95
N ASP A 133 -5.56 -11.97 -25.66
CA ASP A 133 -5.33 -10.84 -26.58
C ASP A 133 -4.76 -9.62 -25.83
N GLY A 134 -3.57 -9.17 -26.26
CA GLY A 134 -3.04 -7.82 -26.06
C GLY A 134 -2.75 -7.36 -24.63
N ILE A 135 -1.51 -6.93 -24.37
CA ILE A 135 -1.21 -5.96 -23.31
C ILE A 135 -1.87 -4.61 -23.65
N GLY A 136 -3.20 -4.57 -23.63
CA GLY A 136 -4.01 -3.37 -23.72
C GLY A 136 -4.00 -2.69 -22.38
N SER A 137 -2.91 -1.98 -22.07
CA SER A 137 -2.85 -1.08 -20.93
C SER A 137 -3.84 0.06 -21.16
N SER A 138 -5.04 -0.06 -20.60
CA SER A 138 -5.86 1.11 -20.28
C SER A 138 -5.21 1.83 -19.09
N CYS A 139 -3.99 2.31 -19.28
CA CYS A 139 -3.45 3.43 -18.51
C CYS A 139 -4.24 4.66 -18.97
N GLY A 140 -5.49 4.72 -18.52
CA GLY A 140 -6.30 5.92 -18.60
C GLY A 140 -5.77 6.86 -17.53
N SER A 141 -4.83 7.70 -17.96
CA SER A 141 -4.36 8.91 -17.29
C SER A 141 -3.36 8.70 -16.14
N CYS A 142 -2.27 9.44 -16.27
CA CYS A 142 -1.30 9.84 -15.25
C CYS A 142 -0.10 8.87 -15.05
N TRP A 143 1.08 9.50 -15.04
CA TRP A 143 2.43 8.93 -15.14
C TRP A 143 3.01 8.60 -13.77
#